data_AF-A0A178EAK7-F1
#
_entry.id   AF-A0A178EAK7-F1
#
_cell.length_a   1.000
_cell.length_b   1.000
_cell.length_c   1.000
_cell.angle_alpha   90.00
_cell.angle_beta   90.00
_cell.angle_gamma   90.00
#
_symmetry.space_group_name_H-M   'P 1'
#
loop_
_entity.id
_entity.type
_entity.pdbx_description
1 polymer ?
#
loop_
_entity_poly.entity_id
_entity_poly.type
_entity_poly.pdbx_seq_one_letter_code
_entity_poly.pdbx_strand_id
1 'polypeptide(L)'
;MFPVFSCNLQETLNLPPWNEEQDWDLYVTRTWAKRVPFSSYIQLSPSISADSLLEQAGPCFAFGTLPAELQLRVLRFCPAETLFQLMHVSTLLRLEASKLFWGDPETYCLVDADWLLEGGYPGYHCLDLAFLSKMQRVEVWYEPSTYNDICYRRDGTTEIRQDRIATFWSSLQRLFPHVKSLIISQNGEARIWKSEEAVPKPLQLLMQACPLAIQLSTLVPQRQDCTIATDTTTWQRSQYRIVSGHIRKIDRIYYKTILPPIRRDAGLVSEFERLWSRGIRLQLQQYSLWPLAIEALDRHHFDSGKNEPFACLLPGCDTDFKQAGEWSLHAARSHYQHTSGFALFPTQIRALLEDRKKTIEQSYQEARMRIRNIRYEWQNARQDKRRDIERVWAETLKRNYLWDTEQQVVGNQVWINFVKWANLRDESDQV
;
A
#
# COMPACT_ATOMS: atom_id res chain seq x y z
N MET A 1 9.51 -2.21 -17.36
CA MET A 1 8.16 -2.13 -16.77
C MET A 1 7.12 -2.61 -17.76
N PHE A 2 5.95 -3.09 -17.33
CA PHE A 2 4.89 -3.56 -18.24
C PHE A 2 3.82 -2.48 -18.52
N PRO A 3 3.23 -2.44 -19.73
CA PRO A 3 2.21 -1.43 -20.09
C PRO A 3 1.00 -1.40 -19.16
N VAL A 4 0.66 -2.55 -18.56
CA VAL A 4 -0.45 -2.71 -17.61
C VAL A 4 -0.34 -1.81 -16.37
N PHE A 5 0.82 -1.25 -16.08
CA PHE A 5 1.02 -0.35 -14.95
C PHE A 5 0.78 1.13 -15.27
N SER A 6 0.60 1.49 -16.55
CA SER A 6 0.35 2.88 -16.97
C SER A 6 -0.92 3.48 -16.36
N CYS A 7 -1.96 2.68 -16.11
CA CYS A 7 -3.19 3.15 -15.45
C CYS A 7 -2.95 3.56 -14.00
N ASN A 8 -2.22 2.76 -13.23
CA ASN A 8 -1.86 3.09 -11.85
C ASN A 8 -1.01 4.37 -11.78
N LEU A 9 -0.09 4.55 -12.75
CA LEU A 9 0.72 5.76 -12.84
C LEU A 9 -0.16 6.99 -13.11
N GLN A 10 -1.08 6.92 -14.09
CA GLN A 10 -2.03 8.01 -14.36
C GLN A 10 -2.88 8.37 -13.13
N GLU A 11 -3.33 7.38 -12.37
CA GLU A 11 -4.13 7.59 -11.14
C GLU A 11 -3.33 8.16 -9.98
N THR A 12 -2.01 7.98 -9.99
CA THR A 12 -1.12 8.44 -8.93
C THR A 12 -0.66 9.88 -9.14
N LEU A 13 -0.56 10.31 -10.40
CA LEU A 13 -0.19 11.68 -10.75
C LEU A 13 -1.29 12.66 -10.34
N ASN A 14 -0.92 13.73 -9.63
CA ASN A 14 -1.84 14.84 -9.42
C ASN A 14 -1.89 15.67 -10.71
N LEU A 15 -3.02 15.61 -11.41
CA LEU A 15 -3.24 16.39 -12.63
C LEU A 15 -3.77 17.79 -12.27
N PRO A 16 -3.51 18.80 -13.11
CA PRO A 16 -3.98 20.17 -12.88
C PRO A 16 -5.52 20.28 -12.92
N PRO A 17 -6.11 21.33 -12.30
CA PRO A 17 -5.43 22.41 -11.59
C PRO A 17 -4.85 21.93 -10.26
N TRP A 18 -3.58 22.26 -10.01
CA TRP A 18 -2.93 21.91 -8.75
C TRP A 18 -3.37 22.89 -7.67
N ASN A 19 -4.09 22.39 -6.66
CA ASN A 19 -4.53 23.12 -5.48
C ASN A 19 -3.67 22.82 -4.24
N GLU A 20 -2.81 21.81 -4.32
CA GLU A 20 -1.94 21.34 -3.25
C GLU A 20 -0.48 21.38 -3.69
N GLU A 21 0.43 21.56 -2.73
CA GLU A 21 1.86 21.38 -2.94
C GLU A 21 2.17 19.94 -3.38
N GLN A 22 3.28 19.78 -4.09
CA GLN A 22 3.71 18.46 -4.50
C GLN A 22 4.07 17.59 -3.28
N ASP A 23 3.46 16.42 -3.18
CA ASP A 23 3.70 15.45 -2.09
C ASP A 23 5.03 14.72 -2.28
N TRP A 24 6.13 15.31 -1.79
CA TRP A 24 7.46 14.70 -1.86
C TRP A 24 7.62 13.42 -1.02
N ASP A 25 6.67 13.13 -0.13
CA ASP A 25 6.60 11.91 0.66
C ASP A 25 5.67 10.87 0.05
N LEU A 26 5.48 10.90 -1.27
CA LEU A 26 4.71 9.91 -2.02
C LEU A 26 5.29 8.49 -1.87
N TYR A 27 4.42 7.52 -1.56
CA TYR A 27 4.73 6.08 -1.57
C TYR A 27 3.94 5.41 -2.69
N VAL A 28 4.63 4.65 -3.54
CA VAL A 28 3.96 3.90 -4.62
C VAL A 28 4.56 2.51 -4.74
N THR A 29 3.75 1.54 -5.15
CA THR A 29 4.26 0.21 -5.45
C THR A 29 5.13 0.21 -6.71
N ARG A 30 5.80 -0.92 -7.00
CA ARG A 30 6.50 -1.12 -8.28
C ARG A 30 5.58 -0.97 -9.50
N THR A 31 4.27 -1.12 -9.30
CA THR A 31 3.26 -0.92 -10.33
C THR A 31 2.68 0.49 -10.30
N TRP A 32 3.29 1.41 -9.55
CA TRP A 32 2.84 2.77 -9.26
C TRP A 32 1.45 2.90 -8.64
N ALA A 33 0.98 1.91 -7.87
CA ALA A 33 -0.24 2.12 -7.09
C ALA A 33 0.09 2.97 -5.85
N LYS A 34 -0.59 4.11 -5.67
CA LYS A 34 -0.39 4.99 -4.51
C LYS A 34 -0.69 4.29 -3.18
N ARG A 35 0.13 4.59 -2.18
CA ARG A 35 0.03 4.08 -0.81
C ARG A 35 0.21 5.24 0.16
N VAL A 36 -0.53 5.25 1.26
CA VAL A 36 -0.45 6.30 2.27
C VAL A 36 -0.02 5.65 3.59
N PRO A 37 1.17 5.95 4.14
CA PRO A 37 1.52 5.52 5.48
C PRO A 37 0.48 5.97 6.50
N PHE A 38 0.11 5.10 7.43
CA PHE A 38 -0.81 5.48 8.51
C PHE A 38 -0.37 6.74 9.27
N SER A 39 0.94 6.92 9.47
CA SER A 39 1.51 8.13 10.10
C SER A 39 1.21 9.41 9.33
N SER A 40 1.27 9.36 7.99
CA SER A 40 0.94 10.51 7.13
C SER A 40 -0.57 10.75 7.09
N TYR A 41 -1.37 9.68 7.13
CA TYR A 41 -2.83 9.76 7.11
C TYR A 41 -3.43 10.45 8.34
N ILE A 42 -2.78 10.34 9.50
CA ILE A 42 -3.23 10.94 10.77
C ILE A 42 -2.47 12.23 11.13
N GLN A 43 -1.57 12.68 10.25
CA GLN A 43 -0.77 13.87 10.50
C GLN A 43 -1.64 15.11 10.27
N LEU A 44 -1.66 16.02 11.25
CA LEU A 44 -2.37 17.29 11.12
C LEU A 44 -1.77 18.09 9.97
N SER A 45 -2.61 18.53 9.02
CA SER A 45 -2.17 19.40 7.95
C SER A 45 -1.62 20.72 8.54
N PRO A 46 -0.40 21.14 8.13
CA PRO A 46 0.22 22.36 8.65
C PRO A 46 -0.50 23.64 8.23
N SER A 47 -1.47 23.55 7.29
CA SER A 47 -2.29 24.67 6.81
C SER A 47 -3.11 25.34 7.91
N ILE A 48 -3.27 24.70 9.06
CA ILE A 48 -3.89 25.29 10.24
C ILE A 48 -2.78 25.67 11.21
N SER A 49 -2.20 26.87 11.05
CA SER A 49 -1.24 27.39 12.02
C SER A 49 -1.92 27.48 13.39
N ALA A 50 -1.34 26.80 14.39
CA ALA A 50 -1.86 26.77 15.75
C ALA A 50 -2.03 28.18 16.34
N ASP A 51 -1.19 29.13 15.92
CA ASP A 51 -1.25 30.53 16.36
C ASP A 51 -2.53 31.23 15.86
N SER A 52 -2.98 30.94 14.64
CA SER A 52 -4.23 31.48 14.09
C SER A 52 -5.47 30.92 14.79
N LEU A 53 -5.43 29.63 15.18
CA LEU A 53 -6.50 29.02 15.95
C LEU A 53 -6.54 29.50 17.41
N LEU A 54 -5.40 29.72 18.05
CA LEU A 54 -5.33 30.17 19.44
C LEU A 54 -5.77 31.62 19.60
N GLU A 55 -5.52 32.48 18.60
CA GLU A 55 -6.03 33.86 18.59
C GLU A 55 -7.54 33.96 18.29
N GLN A 56 -8.10 33.00 17.54
CA GLN A 56 -9.54 32.94 17.23
C GLN A 56 -10.34 32.06 18.18
N ALA A 57 -9.67 31.25 19.00
CA ALA A 57 -10.27 30.47 20.07
C ALA A 57 -10.65 31.42 21.22
N GLY A 58 -11.75 32.16 21.02
CA GLY A 58 -12.53 32.72 22.13
C GLY A 58 -12.87 31.63 23.16
N PRO A 59 -13.43 32.00 24.33
CA PRO A 59 -13.62 31.11 25.47
C PRO A 59 -14.21 29.79 25.01
N CYS A 60 -13.38 28.75 25.13
CA CYS A 60 -13.55 27.38 24.68
C CYS A 60 -15.01 27.08 24.30
N PHE A 61 -15.29 27.00 22.99
CA PHE A 61 -16.60 26.62 22.47
C PHE A 61 -17.18 25.52 23.35
N ALA A 62 -18.40 25.75 23.85
CA ALA A 62 -19.12 24.81 24.70
C ALA A 62 -19.61 23.60 23.87
N PHE A 63 -18.69 22.95 23.15
CA PHE A 63 -18.98 21.79 22.32
C PHE A 63 -19.63 20.68 23.14
N GLY A 64 -19.15 20.48 24.37
CA GLY A 64 -19.74 19.54 25.32
C GLY A 64 -21.15 19.90 25.78
N THR A 65 -21.62 21.14 25.60
CA THR A 65 -23.00 21.56 25.90
C THR A 65 -23.92 21.48 24.70
N LEU A 66 -23.40 21.20 23.50
CA LEU A 66 -24.26 20.96 22.34
C LEU A 66 -25.05 19.66 22.53
N PRO A 67 -26.30 19.58 22.03
CA PRO A 67 -27.01 18.31 21.88
C PRO A 67 -26.16 17.25 21.17
N ALA A 68 -26.31 15.98 21.56
CA ALA A 68 -25.50 14.87 21.04
C ALA A 68 -25.57 14.75 19.51
N GLU A 69 -26.72 15.07 18.91
CA GLU A 69 -26.94 15.07 17.47
C GLU A 69 -26.10 16.14 16.76
N LEU A 70 -25.97 17.32 17.37
CA LEU A 70 -25.14 18.40 16.84
C LEU A 70 -23.66 18.09 17.02
N GLN A 71 -23.26 17.52 18.17
CA GLN A 71 -21.90 17.03 18.35
C GLN A 71 -21.54 16.00 17.28
N LEU A 72 -22.39 14.99 17.06
CA LEU A 72 -22.18 13.96 16.06
C LEU A 72 -22.14 14.53 14.64
N ARG A 73 -23.00 15.51 14.33
CA ARG A 73 -22.99 16.20 13.04
C ARG A 73 -21.67 16.91 12.80
N VAL A 74 -21.13 17.62 13.80
CA VAL A 74 -19.82 18.27 13.71
C VAL A 74 -18.72 17.22 13.49
N LEU A 75 -18.71 16.14 14.28
CA LEU A 75 -17.71 15.08 14.13
C LEU A 75 -17.69 14.47 12.73
N ARG A 76 -18.84 14.33 12.05
CA ARG A 76 -18.91 13.81 10.68
C ARG A 76 -18.23 14.69 9.63
N PHE A 77 -18.02 15.98 9.92
CA PHE A 77 -17.28 16.89 9.05
C PHE A 77 -15.81 17.02 9.45
N CYS A 78 -15.39 16.40 10.56
CA CYS A 78 -13.99 16.39 10.96
C CYS A 78 -13.17 15.48 10.03
N PRO A 79 -11.98 15.92 9.59
CA PRO A 79 -11.10 15.07 8.83
C PRO A 79 -10.48 13.97 9.70
N ALA A 80 -9.89 12.96 9.07
CA ALA A 80 -9.42 11.76 9.74
C ALA A 80 -8.39 12.04 10.84
N GLU A 81 -7.45 12.95 10.60
CA GLU A 81 -6.45 13.41 11.56
C GLU A 81 -7.10 14.01 12.82
N THR A 82 -8.16 14.81 12.66
CA THR A 82 -8.90 15.41 13.79
C THR A 82 -9.64 14.33 14.57
N LEU A 83 -10.33 13.41 13.88
CA LEU A 83 -11.01 12.29 14.51
C LEU A 83 -10.03 11.41 15.29
N PHE A 84 -8.86 11.12 14.72
CA PHE A 84 -7.81 10.37 15.38
C PHE A 84 -7.33 11.08 16.65
N GLN A 85 -7.09 12.39 16.62
CA GLN A 85 -6.72 13.14 17.82
C GLN A 85 -7.83 13.08 18.89
N LEU A 86 -9.09 13.29 18.50
CA LEU A 86 -10.23 13.24 19.43
C LEU A 86 -10.38 11.88 20.12
N MET A 87 -10.09 10.77 19.41
CA MET A 87 -10.03 9.44 20.01
C MET A 87 -9.02 9.34 21.16
N HIS A 88 -7.94 10.12 21.10
CA HIS A 88 -6.85 10.05 22.07
C HIS A 88 -7.06 11.05 23.21
N VAL A 89 -7.48 12.29 22.89
CA VAL A 89 -7.52 13.39 23.86
C VAL A 89 -8.86 13.57 24.57
N SER A 90 -9.97 13.10 24.01
CA SER A 90 -11.32 13.33 24.58
C SER A 90 -12.01 12.03 24.96
N THR A 91 -12.19 11.78 26.26
CA THR A 91 -12.95 10.61 26.75
C THR A 91 -14.41 10.63 26.30
N LEU A 92 -15.02 11.83 26.27
CA LEU A 92 -16.42 12.03 25.88
C LEU A 92 -16.64 11.67 24.40
N LEU A 93 -15.74 12.10 23.52
CA LEU A 93 -15.90 11.96 22.07
C LEU A 93 -15.24 10.71 21.50
N ARG A 94 -14.40 10.03 22.30
CA ARG A 94 -13.59 8.89 21.85
C ARG A 94 -14.39 7.83 21.12
N LEU A 95 -15.54 7.45 21.66
CA LEU A 95 -16.35 6.37 21.09
C LEU A 95 -16.89 6.74 19.71
N GLU A 96 -17.50 7.92 19.58
CA GLU A 96 -18.10 8.38 18.32
C GLU A 96 -17.02 8.73 17.28
N ALA A 97 -15.94 9.41 17.71
CA ALA A 97 -14.80 9.67 16.84
C ALA A 97 -14.18 8.38 16.31
N SER A 98 -14.07 7.35 17.16
CA SER A 98 -13.55 6.04 16.75
C SER A 98 -14.45 5.34 15.72
N LYS A 99 -15.78 5.38 15.91
CA LYS A 99 -16.71 4.80 14.92
C LYS A 99 -16.57 5.47 13.56
N LEU A 100 -16.44 6.80 13.53
CA LEU A 100 -16.29 7.58 12.30
C LEU A 100 -14.94 7.33 11.64
N PHE A 101 -13.84 7.40 12.41
CA PHE A 101 -12.48 7.19 11.90
C PHE A 101 -12.31 5.82 11.25
N TRP A 102 -12.71 4.74 11.95
CA TRP A 102 -12.59 3.37 11.42
C TRP A 102 -13.66 3.02 10.38
N GLY A 103 -14.71 3.82 10.28
CA GLY A 103 -15.84 3.64 9.37
C GLY A 103 -15.74 4.46 8.07
N ASP A 104 -14.66 5.24 7.91
CA ASP A 104 -14.47 6.13 6.76
C ASP A 104 -14.60 5.37 5.44
N PRO A 105 -15.54 5.76 4.56
CA PRO A 105 -15.76 5.05 3.31
C PRO A 105 -14.65 5.21 2.28
N GLU A 106 -13.78 6.19 2.43
CA GLU A 106 -12.75 6.54 1.47
C GLU A 106 -11.39 5.90 1.78
N THR A 107 -11.29 5.08 2.82
CA THR A 107 -10.03 4.45 3.21
C THR A 107 -10.11 2.94 3.34
N TYR A 108 -9.05 2.27 2.87
CA TYR A 108 -8.90 0.82 2.94
C TYR A 108 -7.53 0.49 3.54
N CYS A 109 -7.47 -0.40 4.53
CA CYS A 109 -6.20 -0.93 5.04
C CYS A 109 -5.66 -1.99 4.09
N LEU A 110 -4.38 -1.89 3.71
CA LEU A 110 -3.72 -2.89 2.87
C LEU A 110 -3.30 -4.13 3.67
N VAL A 111 -3.50 -5.31 3.09
CA VAL A 111 -3.02 -6.60 3.61
C VAL A 111 -2.63 -7.49 2.43
N ASP A 112 -1.70 -8.43 2.62
CA ASP A 112 -1.29 -9.34 1.54
C ASP A 112 -2.18 -10.59 1.45
N ALA A 113 -2.52 -11.01 0.24
CA ALA A 113 -3.32 -12.22 -0.01
C ALA A 113 -2.60 -13.49 0.47
N ASP A 114 -1.31 -13.59 0.21
CA ASP A 114 -0.49 -14.75 0.58
C ASP A 114 -0.53 -14.98 2.09
N TRP A 115 -0.43 -13.90 2.87
CA TRP A 115 -0.52 -13.97 4.33
C TRP A 115 -1.87 -14.54 4.80
N LEU A 116 -2.99 -14.14 4.18
CA LEU A 116 -4.31 -14.68 4.50
C LEU A 116 -4.48 -16.14 4.07
N LEU A 117 -3.94 -16.52 2.91
CA LEU A 117 -3.97 -17.90 2.39
C LEU A 117 -3.13 -18.87 3.24
N GLU A 118 -2.15 -18.35 3.96
CA GLU A 118 -1.31 -19.08 4.90
C GLU A 118 -1.86 -19.11 6.34
N GLY A 119 -3.08 -18.60 6.56
CA GLY A 119 -3.73 -18.66 7.87
C GLY A 119 -3.70 -17.34 8.64
N GLY A 120 -3.16 -16.26 8.06
CA GLY A 120 -3.08 -14.95 8.70
C GLY A 120 -2.28 -14.98 9.99
N TYR A 121 -1.23 -15.81 10.03
CA TYR A 121 -0.47 -16.02 11.25
C TYR A 121 0.38 -14.78 11.54
N PRO A 122 0.29 -14.16 12.73
CA PRO A 122 0.90 -12.85 12.91
C PRO A 122 2.42 -12.90 12.87
N GLY A 123 3.04 -14.06 13.14
CA GLY A 123 4.48 -14.22 13.03
C GLY A 123 4.99 -14.27 11.59
N TYR A 124 4.16 -14.00 10.58
CA TYR A 124 4.57 -13.87 9.18
C TYR A 124 4.59 -12.41 8.74
N HIS A 125 4.02 -11.50 9.53
CA HIS A 125 3.93 -10.09 9.17
C HIS A 125 4.06 -9.18 10.40
N CYS A 126 4.77 -8.08 10.23
CA CYS A 126 5.04 -7.08 11.27
C CYS A 126 3.86 -6.15 11.63
N LEU A 127 2.63 -6.43 11.16
CA LEU A 127 1.50 -5.51 11.32
C LEU A 127 1.01 -5.46 12.78
N ASP A 128 0.54 -4.29 13.17
CA ASP A 128 -0.19 -4.13 14.43
C ASP A 128 -1.59 -4.78 14.34
N LEU A 129 -1.77 -5.95 14.94
CA LEU A 129 -3.05 -6.66 14.92
C LEU A 129 -4.16 -5.91 15.65
N ALA A 130 -3.84 -5.13 16.68
CA ALA A 130 -4.83 -4.35 17.39
C ALA A 130 -5.40 -3.27 16.46
N PHE A 131 -4.56 -2.66 15.64
CA PHE A 131 -4.99 -1.80 14.55
C PHE A 131 -5.89 -2.53 13.54
N LEU A 132 -5.45 -3.69 13.03
CA LEU A 132 -6.21 -4.47 12.05
C LEU A 132 -7.61 -4.85 12.57
N SER A 133 -7.70 -5.19 13.85
CA SER A 133 -8.98 -5.59 14.48
C SER A 133 -10.06 -4.51 14.42
N LYS A 134 -9.68 -3.23 14.26
CA LYS A 134 -10.62 -2.10 14.18
C LYS A 134 -11.06 -1.76 12.76
N MET A 135 -10.34 -2.24 11.75
CA MET A 135 -10.60 -1.86 10.36
C MET A 135 -11.93 -2.44 9.86
N GLN A 136 -12.76 -1.57 9.27
CA GLN A 136 -14.02 -1.99 8.63
C GLN A 136 -13.89 -2.18 7.10
N ARG A 137 -12.81 -1.67 6.51
CA ARG A 137 -12.56 -1.69 5.07
C ARG A 137 -11.13 -2.14 4.80
N VAL A 138 -10.99 -3.19 4.00
CA VAL A 138 -9.70 -3.87 3.77
C VAL A 138 -9.45 -4.02 2.27
N GLU A 139 -8.27 -3.63 1.81
CA GLU A 139 -7.77 -3.95 0.47
C GLU A 139 -6.78 -5.11 0.61
N VAL A 140 -7.03 -6.19 -0.12
CA VAL A 140 -6.14 -7.34 -0.20
C VAL A 140 -5.29 -7.20 -1.45
N TRP A 141 -3.99 -7.03 -1.27
CA TRP A 141 -3.01 -7.08 -2.34
C TRP A 141 -2.89 -8.51 -2.87
N TYR A 142 -3.29 -8.72 -4.11
CA TYR A 142 -3.31 -10.03 -4.74
C TYR A 142 -2.31 -10.07 -5.90
N GLU A 143 -1.26 -10.88 -5.74
CA GLU A 143 -0.25 -11.06 -6.79
C GLU A 143 -0.66 -12.17 -7.77
N PRO A 144 -0.35 -12.05 -9.08
CA PRO A 144 -0.63 -13.11 -10.03
C PRO A 144 0.07 -14.45 -9.72
N SER A 145 1.18 -14.45 -8.98
CA SER A 145 1.85 -15.65 -8.48
C SER A 145 0.96 -16.49 -7.56
N THR A 146 0.12 -15.81 -6.76
CA THR A 146 -0.83 -16.40 -5.80
C THR A 146 -1.92 -17.23 -6.46
N TYR A 147 -2.11 -17.13 -7.78
CA TYR A 147 -3.11 -17.94 -8.48
C TYR A 147 -2.92 -19.42 -8.26
N ASN A 148 -1.68 -19.90 -8.30
CA ASN A 148 -1.36 -21.32 -8.15
C ASN A 148 -1.66 -21.85 -6.75
N ASP A 149 -1.77 -20.98 -5.74
CA ASP A 149 -2.15 -21.37 -4.39
C ASP A 149 -3.64 -21.73 -4.28
N ILE A 150 -4.48 -21.18 -5.16
CA ILE A 150 -5.93 -21.44 -5.18
C ILE A 150 -6.29 -22.40 -6.32
N CYS A 151 -5.77 -22.13 -7.52
CA CYS A 151 -5.95 -22.98 -8.69
C CYS A 151 -4.62 -23.21 -9.37
N TYR A 152 -4.17 -24.45 -9.45
CA TYR A 152 -3.02 -24.81 -10.27
C TYR A 152 -3.45 -25.72 -11.41
N ARG A 153 -2.70 -25.64 -12.51
CA ARG A 153 -2.93 -26.48 -13.70
C ARG A 153 -1.95 -27.66 -13.67
N ARG A 154 -2.48 -28.87 -13.77
CA ARG A 154 -1.71 -30.10 -13.91
C ARG A 154 -2.30 -30.92 -15.05
N ASP A 155 -1.48 -31.23 -16.05
CA ASP A 155 -1.86 -32.07 -17.21
C ASP A 155 -3.14 -31.59 -17.92
N GLY A 156 -3.30 -30.27 -18.08
CA GLY A 156 -4.47 -29.65 -18.71
C GLY A 156 -5.72 -29.56 -17.83
N THR A 157 -5.72 -30.22 -16.66
CA THR A 157 -6.79 -30.09 -15.66
C THR A 157 -6.50 -28.95 -14.70
N THR A 158 -7.54 -28.23 -14.27
CA THR A 158 -7.44 -27.20 -13.23
C THR A 158 -7.90 -27.80 -11.92
N GLU A 159 -6.98 -27.92 -10.96
CA GLU A 159 -7.29 -28.39 -9.61
C GLU A 159 -7.59 -27.18 -8.71
N ILE A 160 -8.69 -27.25 -7.95
CA ILE A 160 -9.14 -26.17 -7.06
C ILE A 160 -8.85 -26.56 -5.61
N ARG A 161 -8.06 -25.73 -4.93
CA ARG A 161 -7.69 -25.90 -3.52
C ARG A 161 -8.70 -25.22 -2.60
N GLN A 162 -9.80 -25.93 -2.33
CA GLN A 162 -10.89 -25.43 -1.47
C GLN A 162 -10.44 -25.13 -0.04
N ASP A 163 -9.45 -25.87 0.47
CA ASP A 163 -8.80 -25.64 1.76
C ASP A 163 -8.19 -24.24 1.86
N ARG A 164 -7.56 -23.75 0.78
CA ARG A 164 -6.94 -22.42 0.73
C ARG A 164 -7.97 -21.30 0.68
N ILE A 165 -9.06 -21.50 -0.06
CA ILE A 165 -10.19 -20.56 -0.09
C ILE A 165 -10.80 -20.44 1.31
N ALA A 166 -11.07 -21.56 1.98
CA ALA A 166 -11.60 -21.57 3.34
C ALA A 166 -10.63 -20.90 4.34
N THR A 167 -9.33 -21.17 4.21
CA THR A 167 -8.27 -20.57 5.04
C THR A 167 -8.21 -19.07 4.88
N PHE A 168 -8.29 -18.56 3.64
CA PHE A 168 -8.30 -17.12 3.37
C PHE A 168 -9.43 -16.42 4.11
N TRP A 169 -10.66 -16.94 3.99
CA TRP A 169 -11.85 -16.32 4.58
C TRP A 169 -11.86 -16.43 6.12
N SER A 170 -11.49 -17.58 6.67
CA SER A 170 -11.41 -17.75 8.13
C SER A 170 -10.35 -16.84 8.75
N SER A 171 -9.20 -16.69 8.09
CA SER A 171 -8.13 -15.79 8.52
C SER A 171 -8.56 -14.34 8.49
N LEU A 172 -9.22 -13.93 7.41
CA LEU A 172 -9.76 -12.57 7.28
C LEU A 172 -10.75 -12.26 8.41
N GLN A 173 -11.73 -13.14 8.65
CA GLN A 173 -12.75 -12.90 9.70
C GLN A 173 -12.14 -12.90 11.11
N ARG A 174 -11.13 -13.74 11.36
CA ARG A 174 -10.41 -13.78 12.63
C ARG A 174 -9.60 -12.51 12.89
N LEU A 175 -8.88 -12.02 11.88
CA LEU A 175 -8.00 -10.85 11.99
C LEU A 175 -8.76 -9.52 11.91
N PHE A 176 -9.85 -9.48 11.14
CA PHE A 176 -10.67 -8.31 10.88
C PHE A 176 -12.13 -8.56 11.27
N PRO A 177 -12.44 -8.74 12.57
CA PRO A 177 -13.79 -9.10 13.03
C PRO A 177 -14.85 -8.03 12.71
N HIS A 178 -14.43 -6.81 12.35
CA HIS A 178 -15.31 -5.70 12.01
C HIS A 178 -15.35 -5.38 10.51
N VAL A 179 -14.72 -6.19 9.65
CA VAL A 179 -14.71 -5.96 8.21
C VAL A 179 -16.13 -6.00 7.63
N LYS A 180 -16.47 -4.95 6.89
CA LYS A 180 -17.75 -4.80 6.17
C LYS A 180 -17.54 -4.66 4.67
N SER A 181 -16.39 -4.15 4.23
CA SER A 181 -16.05 -4.04 2.81
C SER A 181 -14.66 -4.58 2.53
N LEU A 182 -14.55 -5.37 1.46
CA LEU A 182 -13.29 -5.95 1.00
C LEU A 182 -13.08 -5.63 -0.48
N ILE A 183 -11.87 -5.24 -0.85
CA ILE A 183 -11.43 -5.15 -2.24
C ILE A 183 -10.27 -6.12 -2.42
N ILE A 184 -10.37 -7.08 -3.34
CA ILE A 184 -9.21 -7.89 -3.75
C ILE A 184 -8.59 -7.23 -4.98
N SER A 185 -7.42 -6.65 -4.78
CA SER A 185 -6.71 -5.81 -5.74
C SER A 185 -5.64 -6.61 -6.45
N GLN A 186 -5.91 -7.02 -7.69
CA GLN A 186 -4.96 -7.76 -8.51
C GLN A 186 -3.91 -6.79 -9.05
N ASN A 187 -2.62 -7.06 -8.80
CA ASN A 187 -1.53 -6.20 -9.26
C ASN A 187 -0.69 -6.89 -10.33
N GLY A 188 -1.18 -6.78 -11.57
CA GLY A 188 -0.49 -7.29 -12.76
C GLY A 188 -1.40 -8.09 -13.66
N GLU A 189 -0.91 -8.33 -14.88
CA GLU A 189 -1.61 -9.11 -15.88
C GLU A 189 -1.64 -10.60 -15.50
N ALA A 190 -2.81 -11.23 -15.61
CA ALA A 190 -2.97 -12.66 -15.38
C ALA A 190 -2.44 -13.47 -16.57
N ARG A 191 -1.13 -13.47 -16.80
CA ARG A 191 -0.52 -14.14 -17.98
C ARG A 191 -0.81 -15.62 -18.09
N ILE A 192 -0.93 -16.29 -16.95
CA ILE A 192 -1.17 -17.74 -16.85
C ILE A 192 -2.64 -18.07 -17.22
N TRP A 193 -3.53 -17.10 -17.08
CA TRP A 193 -4.96 -17.26 -17.29
C TRP A 193 -5.39 -16.37 -18.45
N LYS A 194 -4.99 -16.72 -19.68
CA LYS A 194 -5.56 -16.16 -20.92
C LYS A 194 -7.01 -16.64 -21.13
N SER A 195 -7.86 -16.55 -20.11
CA SER A 195 -9.29 -16.74 -20.29
C SER A 195 -9.87 -15.50 -20.95
N GLU A 196 -10.89 -15.68 -21.79
CA GLU A 196 -11.74 -14.59 -22.28
C GLU A 196 -12.49 -13.89 -21.14
N GLU A 197 -12.55 -14.51 -19.96
CA GLU A 197 -13.19 -13.96 -18.77
C GLU A 197 -12.41 -12.78 -18.21
N ALA A 198 -13.14 -11.70 -17.90
CA ALA A 198 -12.55 -10.46 -17.40
C ALA A 198 -11.96 -10.57 -15.97
N VAL A 199 -12.45 -11.52 -15.17
CA VAL A 199 -11.97 -11.79 -13.81
C VAL A 199 -11.34 -13.19 -13.76
N PRO A 200 -10.06 -13.33 -13.39
CA PRO A 200 -9.40 -14.63 -13.30
C PRO A 200 -10.12 -15.63 -12.39
N LYS A 201 -10.12 -16.91 -12.79
CA LYS A 201 -10.85 -17.98 -12.07
C LYS A 201 -10.58 -18.05 -10.56
N PRO A 202 -9.33 -17.95 -10.06
CA PRO A 202 -9.07 -17.91 -8.61
C PRO A 202 -9.82 -16.80 -7.88
N LEU A 203 -9.88 -15.60 -8.47
CA LEU A 203 -10.61 -14.48 -7.90
C LEU A 203 -12.12 -14.71 -7.92
N GLN A 204 -12.65 -15.33 -8.97
CA GLN A 204 -14.08 -15.69 -9.00
C GLN A 204 -14.44 -16.66 -7.88
N LEU A 205 -13.58 -17.65 -7.61
CA LEU A 205 -13.79 -18.63 -6.54
C LEU A 205 -13.75 -17.97 -5.17
N LEU A 206 -12.79 -17.06 -4.92
CA LEU A 206 -12.80 -16.23 -3.72
C LEU A 206 -14.11 -15.44 -3.63
N MET A 207 -14.53 -14.78 -4.72
CA MET A 207 -15.76 -13.99 -4.72
C MET A 207 -17.01 -14.82 -4.39
N GLN A 208 -17.11 -16.01 -4.94
CA GLN A 208 -18.24 -16.93 -4.71
C GLN A 208 -18.26 -17.47 -3.28
N ALA A 209 -17.10 -17.65 -2.65
CA ALA A 209 -16.97 -18.10 -1.27
C ALA A 209 -17.05 -16.97 -0.23
N CYS A 210 -17.29 -15.73 -0.65
CA CYS A 210 -17.31 -14.59 0.26
C CYS A 210 -18.47 -14.67 1.27
N PRO A 211 -18.21 -14.47 2.58
CA PRO A 211 -19.27 -14.38 3.58
C PRO A 211 -20.29 -13.27 3.27
N LEU A 212 -21.58 -13.56 3.43
CA LEU A 212 -22.68 -12.64 3.10
C LEU A 212 -22.62 -11.28 3.82
N ALA A 213 -21.99 -11.22 4.99
CA ALA A 213 -21.83 -10.00 5.77
C ALA A 213 -20.80 -9.03 5.19
N ILE A 214 -19.97 -9.46 4.23
CA ILE A 214 -18.87 -8.68 3.66
C ILE A 214 -19.23 -8.23 2.25
N GLN A 215 -19.19 -6.93 2.01
CA GLN A 215 -19.33 -6.35 0.68
C GLN A 215 -18.01 -6.50 -0.08
N LEU A 216 -17.95 -7.48 -0.98
CA LEU A 216 -16.77 -7.75 -1.78
C LEU A 216 -16.81 -7.08 -3.15
N SER A 217 -15.65 -6.64 -3.61
CA SER A 217 -15.38 -6.40 -5.03
C SER A 217 -13.93 -6.77 -5.36
N THR A 218 -13.63 -6.92 -6.64
CA THR A 218 -12.28 -7.18 -7.12
C THR A 218 -11.86 -6.10 -8.09
N LEU A 219 -10.59 -5.72 -8.06
CA LEU A 219 -10.04 -4.68 -8.91
C LEU A 219 -8.98 -5.29 -9.82
N VAL A 220 -9.32 -5.45 -11.09
CA VAL A 220 -8.54 -6.20 -12.08
C VAL A 220 -8.04 -5.26 -13.18
N PRO A 221 -6.75 -5.32 -13.56
CA PRO A 221 -6.27 -4.61 -14.74
C PRO A 221 -6.87 -5.23 -16.00
N GLN A 222 -7.48 -4.39 -16.84
CA GLN A 222 -8.14 -4.80 -18.08
C GLN A 222 -7.60 -3.97 -19.24
N ARG A 223 -7.41 -4.63 -20.39
CA ARG A 223 -7.18 -3.92 -21.66
C ARG A 223 -8.48 -3.23 -22.06
N GLN A 224 -8.39 -1.98 -22.45
CA GLN A 224 -9.50 -1.26 -23.04
C GLN A 224 -9.41 -1.47 -24.54
N ASP A 225 -10.43 -2.12 -25.11
CA ASP A 225 -10.56 -2.25 -26.55
C ASP A 225 -10.86 -0.87 -27.12
N CYS A 226 -9.86 -0.27 -27.77
CA CYS A 226 -10.06 0.95 -28.52
C CYS A 226 -10.75 0.57 -29.84
N THR A 227 -11.97 1.09 -30.07
CA THR A 227 -12.70 0.90 -31.34
C THR A 227 -12.02 1.57 -32.53
N ILE A 228 -11.08 2.47 -32.25
CA ILE A 228 -10.26 3.16 -33.25
C ILE A 228 -8.96 2.38 -33.39
N ALA A 229 -8.60 2.03 -34.62
CA ALA A 229 -7.43 1.22 -35.01
C ALA A 229 -6.07 1.91 -34.74
N THR A 230 -5.95 2.67 -33.66
CA THR A 230 -4.68 3.14 -33.14
C THR A 230 -4.07 2.02 -32.30
N ASP A 231 -2.85 1.62 -32.64
CA ASP A 231 -2.10 0.49 -32.06
C ASP A 231 -1.77 0.64 -30.55
N THR A 232 -2.30 1.67 -29.90
CA THR A 232 -2.06 1.96 -28.48
C THR A 232 -3.05 1.20 -27.62
N THR A 233 -2.68 -0.02 -27.22
CA THR A 233 -3.41 -0.74 -26.17
C THR A 233 -3.40 0.05 -24.86
N THR A 234 -4.56 0.59 -24.49
CA THR A 234 -4.72 1.30 -23.21
C THR A 234 -5.15 0.31 -22.13
N TRP A 235 -4.65 0.53 -20.91
CA TRP A 235 -5.00 -0.27 -19.75
C TRP A 235 -5.82 0.58 -18.78
N GLN A 236 -6.77 -0.06 -18.11
CA GLN A 236 -7.54 0.54 -17.02
C GLN A 236 -7.71 -0.46 -15.89
N ARG A 237 -7.97 0.02 -14.67
CA ARG A 237 -8.43 -0.85 -13.59
C ARG A 237 -9.95 -0.91 -13.58
N SER A 238 -10.50 -2.09 -13.79
CA SER A 238 -11.95 -2.33 -13.75
C SER A 238 -12.32 -2.98 -12.42
N GLN A 239 -13.38 -2.48 -11.79
CA GLN A 239 -13.91 -3.04 -10.55
C GLN A 239 -15.09 -3.98 -10.85
N TYR A 240 -15.11 -5.15 -10.21
CA TYR A 240 -16.11 -6.18 -10.42
C TYR A 240 -16.75 -6.60 -9.09
N ARG A 241 -18.03 -6.96 -9.14
CA ARG A 241 -18.80 -7.47 -7.99
C ARG A 241 -19.78 -8.54 -8.45
N ILE A 242 -20.12 -9.48 -7.55
CA ILE A 242 -21.23 -10.40 -7.78
C ILE A 242 -22.56 -9.66 -7.55
N VAL A 243 -23.38 -9.57 -8.58
CA VAL A 243 -24.74 -9.00 -8.55
C VAL A 243 -25.70 -10.05 -9.09
N SER A 244 -26.64 -10.50 -8.25
CA SER A 244 -27.60 -11.56 -8.57
C SER A 244 -26.94 -12.85 -9.07
N GLY A 245 -25.83 -13.26 -8.42
CA GLY A 245 -25.09 -14.47 -8.77
C GLY A 245 -24.18 -14.34 -10.00
N HIS A 246 -24.05 -13.16 -10.60
CA HIS A 246 -23.22 -12.94 -11.78
C HIS A 246 -22.16 -11.87 -11.53
N ILE A 247 -20.96 -12.09 -12.05
CA ILE A 247 -19.88 -11.11 -11.96
C ILE A 247 -20.16 -9.98 -12.95
N ARG A 248 -20.30 -8.77 -12.44
CA ARG A 248 -20.55 -7.56 -13.24
C ARG A 248 -19.49 -6.52 -12.96
N LYS A 249 -19.08 -5.81 -14.01
CA LYS A 249 -18.31 -4.57 -13.87
C LYS A 249 -19.20 -3.53 -13.19
N ILE A 250 -18.66 -2.82 -12.21
CA ILE A 250 -19.33 -1.74 -11.48
C ILE A 250 -18.54 -0.44 -11.64
N ASP A 251 -19.20 0.67 -11.33
CA ASP A 251 -18.53 1.96 -11.25
C ASP A 251 -17.42 1.90 -10.20
N ARG A 252 -16.28 2.46 -10.58
CA ARG A 252 -15.11 2.43 -9.73
C ARG A 252 -15.28 3.41 -8.58
N ILE A 253 -15.00 2.93 -7.37
CA ILE A 253 -14.91 3.76 -6.18
C ILE A 253 -13.47 4.24 -6.05
N TYR A 254 -13.29 5.54 -5.86
CA TYR A 254 -11.99 6.13 -5.51
C TYR A 254 -11.79 6.05 -4.00
N TYR A 255 -10.60 5.62 -3.58
CA TYR A 255 -10.25 5.45 -2.18
C TYR A 255 -8.74 5.57 -1.97
N LYS A 256 -8.33 5.81 -0.74
CA LYS A 256 -6.93 5.81 -0.30
C LYS A 256 -6.59 4.46 0.30
N THR A 257 -5.47 3.89 -0.12
CA THR A 257 -4.91 2.67 0.47
C THR A 257 -3.94 3.02 1.58
N ILE A 258 -4.32 2.71 2.81
CA ILE A 258 -3.52 2.97 4.00
C ILE A 258 -2.58 1.80 4.26
N LEU A 259 -1.28 2.10 4.42
CA LEU A 259 -0.31 1.14 4.92
C LEU A 259 -0.45 1.05 6.44
N PRO A 260 -0.82 -0.12 6.99
CA PRO A 260 -0.99 -0.28 8.42
C PRO A 260 0.29 0.06 9.20
N PRO A 261 0.14 0.52 10.45
CA PRO A 261 1.29 0.70 11.33
C PRO A 261 1.95 -0.64 11.63
N ILE A 262 3.27 -0.58 11.77
CA ILE A 262 4.08 -1.69 12.24
C ILE A 262 3.96 -1.74 13.76
N ARG A 263 3.89 -2.94 14.32
CA ARG A 263 3.90 -3.13 15.77
C ARG A 263 5.15 -2.55 16.45
N ARG A 264 5.00 -2.14 17.70
CA ARG A 264 6.04 -1.39 18.46
C ARG A 264 6.80 -2.23 19.49
N ASP A 265 6.81 -3.54 19.30
CA ASP A 265 7.41 -4.46 20.26
C ASP A 265 8.93 -4.22 20.43
N ALA A 266 9.45 -4.60 21.60
CA ALA A 266 10.87 -4.56 21.92
C ALA A 266 11.55 -5.91 21.65
N GLY A 267 12.85 -5.87 21.39
CA GLY A 267 13.69 -7.06 21.18
C GLY A 267 14.17 -7.22 19.73
N LEU A 268 15.02 -8.22 19.54
CA LEU A 268 15.73 -8.46 18.28
C LEU A 268 14.78 -8.79 17.11
N VAL A 269 13.72 -9.57 17.36
CA VAL A 269 12.68 -9.91 16.38
C VAL A 269 12.04 -8.64 15.82
N SER A 270 11.60 -7.79 16.73
CA SER A 270 10.89 -6.56 16.40
C SER A 270 11.81 -5.55 15.75
N GLU A 271 13.09 -5.50 16.13
CA GLU A 271 14.08 -4.69 15.43
C GLU A 271 14.31 -5.15 13.99
N PHE A 272 14.52 -6.46 13.77
CA PHE A 272 14.68 -7.02 12.44
C PHE A 272 13.47 -6.70 11.55
N GLU A 273 12.25 -6.92 12.05
CA GLU A 273 11.04 -6.60 11.31
C GLU A 273 10.85 -5.12 11.04
N ARG A 274 11.17 -4.24 11.99
CA ARG A 274 11.13 -2.78 11.77
C ARG A 274 12.09 -2.38 10.65
N LEU A 275 13.31 -2.93 10.66
CA LEU A 275 14.30 -2.64 9.61
C LEU A 275 13.85 -3.19 8.26
N TRP A 276 13.33 -4.41 8.22
CA TRP A 276 12.78 -5.02 7.01
C TRP A 276 11.64 -4.18 6.42
N SER A 277 10.69 -3.80 7.27
CA SER A 277 9.55 -2.96 6.89
C SER A 277 9.96 -1.57 6.45
N ARG A 278 10.99 -0.99 7.10
CA ARG A 278 11.61 0.27 6.66
C ARG A 278 12.21 0.11 5.26
N GLY A 279 12.89 -1.01 4.98
CA GLY A 279 13.40 -1.34 3.66
C GLY A 279 12.30 -1.35 2.60
N ILE A 280 11.17 -2.03 2.86
CA ILE A 280 10.00 -2.03 1.96
C ILE A 280 9.49 -0.60 1.74
N ARG A 281 9.32 0.18 2.82
CA ARG A 281 8.84 1.58 2.71
C ARG A 281 9.77 2.46 1.88
N LEU A 282 11.09 2.30 2.02
CA LEU A 282 12.08 3.02 1.23
C LEU A 282 12.03 2.62 -0.25
N GLN A 283 11.79 1.34 -0.55
CA GLN A 283 11.56 0.90 -1.93
C GLN A 283 10.30 1.56 -2.53
N LEU A 284 9.21 1.68 -1.76
CA LEU A 284 8.01 2.38 -2.23
C LEU A 284 8.27 3.86 -2.54
N GLN A 285 9.14 4.53 -1.76
CA GLN A 285 9.57 5.90 -2.06
C GLN A 285 10.53 5.95 -3.26
N GLN A 286 11.38 4.95 -3.43
CA GLN A 286 12.24 4.86 -4.59
C GLN A 286 11.41 4.73 -5.89
N TYR A 287 10.34 3.95 -5.86
CA TYR A 287 9.41 3.83 -7.00
C TYR A 287 8.62 5.12 -7.26
N SER A 288 8.47 6.01 -6.26
CA SER A 288 7.72 7.26 -6.42
C SER A 288 8.52 8.37 -7.08
N LEU A 289 9.85 8.24 -7.16
CA LEU A 289 10.72 9.21 -7.83
C LEU A 289 10.29 9.52 -9.27
N TRP A 290 9.79 8.51 -10.01
CA TRP A 290 9.34 8.72 -11.39
C TRP A 290 8.03 9.51 -11.49
N PRO A 291 6.94 9.14 -10.79
CA PRO A 291 5.76 9.99 -10.68
C PRO A 291 6.08 11.43 -10.23
N LEU A 292 6.96 11.59 -9.24
CA LEU A 292 7.38 12.90 -8.75
C LEU A 292 8.11 13.71 -9.82
N ALA A 293 8.99 13.07 -10.59
CA ALA A 293 9.68 13.73 -11.69
C ALA A 293 8.69 14.22 -12.76
N ILE A 294 7.74 13.37 -13.15
CA ILE A 294 6.71 13.71 -14.14
C ILE A 294 5.93 14.96 -13.68
N GLU A 295 5.37 14.93 -12.47
CA GLU A 295 4.57 16.03 -11.92
C GLU A 295 5.41 17.31 -11.76
N ALA A 296 6.65 17.19 -11.26
CA ALA A 296 7.54 18.34 -11.07
C ALA A 296 7.85 19.06 -12.39
N LEU A 297 8.06 18.32 -13.48
CA LEU A 297 8.31 18.91 -14.79
C LEU A 297 7.07 19.61 -15.35
N ASP A 298 5.89 18.99 -15.22
CA ASP A 298 4.62 19.61 -15.64
C ASP A 298 4.39 20.93 -14.89
N ARG A 299 4.53 20.89 -13.55
CA ARG A 299 4.39 22.08 -12.70
C ARG A 299 5.42 23.16 -13.01
N HIS A 300 6.66 22.78 -13.34
CA HIS A 300 7.70 23.76 -13.66
C HIS A 300 7.32 24.68 -14.83
N HIS A 301 6.65 24.13 -15.84
CA HIS A 301 6.23 24.82 -17.06
C HIS A 301 4.84 25.47 -16.98
N PHE A 302 3.93 24.89 -16.18
CA PHE A 302 2.51 25.29 -16.21
C PHE A 302 1.89 25.68 -14.84
N ASP A 303 2.62 25.59 -13.72
CA ASP A 303 2.13 26.01 -12.40
C ASP A 303 2.41 27.50 -12.14
N SER A 304 1.78 28.07 -11.11
CA SER A 304 1.99 29.46 -10.67
C SER A 304 1.74 30.52 -11.76
N GLY A 305 0.77 30.27 -12.65
CA GLY A 305 0.41 31.16 -13.75
C GLY A 305 1.34 31.11 -14.96
N LYS A 306 2.37 30.26 -14.92
CA LYS A 306 3.19 29.98 -16.11
C LYS A 306 2.37 29.21 -17.14
N ASN A 307 2.71 29.40 -18.40
CA ASN A 307 2.16 28.65 -19.52
C ASN A 307 3.23 28.53 -20.59
N GLU A 308 4.33 27.87 -20.25
CA GLU A 308 5.53 27.75 -21.10
C GLU A 308 5.48 26.43 -21.87
N PRO A 309 5.14 26.44 -23.18
CA PRO A 309 5.12 25.21 -23.97
C PRO A 309 6.52 24.58 -24.05
N PHE A 310 6.58 23.26 -24.07
CA PHE A 310 7.85 22.54 -24.22
C PHE A 310 7.66 21.22 -24.99
N ALA A 311 8.75 20.72 -25.55
CA ALA A 311 8.78 19.44 -26.25
C ALA A 311 9.20 18.29 -25.31
N CYS A 312 8.82 17.07 -25.64
CA CYS A 312 9.26 15.89 -24.91
C CYS A 312 10.78 15.81 -24.84
N LEU A 313 11.31 15.62 -23.64
CA LEU A 313 12.75 15.59 -23.39
C LEU A 313 13.39 14.24 -23.74
N LEU A 314 12.58 13.21 -24.01
CA LEU A 314 13.06 11.85 -24.25
C LEU A 314 13.45 11.65 -25.72
N PRO A 315 14.66 11.09 -26.00
CA PRO A 315 15.13 10.92 -27.37
C PRO A 315 14.15 10.12 -28.24
N GLY A 316 13.85 10.64 -29.43
CA GLY A 316 12.96 10.01 -30.40
C GLY A 316 11.47 10.26 -30.15
N CYS A 317 11.10 11.18 -29.26
CA CYS A 317 9.74 11.64 -29.07
C CYS A 317 9.59 13.12 -29.42
N ASP A 318 8.86 13.43 -30.49
CA ASP A 318 8.69 14.79 -31.00
C ASP A 318 7.35 15.42 -30.55
N THR A 319 6.80 14.98 -29.41
CA THR A 319 5.50 15.50 -28.92
C THR A 319 5.71 16.84 -28.20
N ASP A 320 4.93 17.85 -28.60
CA ASP A 320 4.88 19.16 -27.95
C ASP A 320 3.70 19.25 -26.96
N PHE A 321 3.93 19.93 -25.83
CA PHE A 321 2.93 20.18 -24.80
C PHE A 321 2.66 21.69 -24.68
N LYS A 322 1.40 22.07 -24.73
CA LYS A 322 0.92 23.46 -24.70
C LYS A 322 0.05 23.73 -23.47
N GLN A 323 -0.44 22.69 -22.81
CA GLN A 323 -1.31 22.80 -21.65
C GLN A 323 -0.81 21.96 -20.48
N ALA A 324 -1.12 22.42 -19.28
CA ALA A 324 -0.86 21.70 -18.03
C ALA A 324 -1.47 20.29 -18.09
N GLY A 325 -0.72 19.27 -17.68
CA GLY A 325 -1.18 17.89 -17.61
C GLY A 325 -0.98 17.08 -18.89
N GLU A 326 -0.76 17.72 -20.04
CA GLU A 326 -0.50 17.00 -21.30
C GLU A 326 0.78 16.16 -21.22
N TRP A 327 1.85 16.73 -20.63
CA TRP A 327 3.08 16.00 -20.36
C TRP A 327 2.86 14.82 -19.41
N SER A 328 2.16 15.03 -18.29
CA SER A 328 1.91 13.97 -17.32
C SER A 328 1.19 12.77 -17.93
N LEU A 329 0.14 13.02 -18.72
CA LEU A 329 -0.60 11.98 -19.42
C LEU A 329 0.25 11.29 -20.47
N HIS A 330 1.05 12.05 -21.23
CA HIS A 330 1.93 11.51 -22.25
C HIS A 330 3.03 10.63 -21.64
N ALA A 331 3.73 11.11 -20.60
CA ALA A 331 4.79 10.37 -19.93
C ALA A 331 4.26 9.05 -19.34
N ALA A 332 3.07 9.07 -18.74
CA ALA A 332 2.45 7.87 -18.18
C ALA A 332 2.05 6.82 -19.23
N ARG A 333 1.72 7.24 -20.45
CA ARG A 333 1.30 6.35 -21.56
C ARG A 333 2.47 5.86 -22.39
N SER A 334 3.38 6.75 -22.76
CA SER A 334 4.42 6.52 -23.75
C SER A 334 5.77 6.21 -23.10
N HIS A 335 6.00 6.67 -21.87
CA HIS A 335 7.32 6.66 -21.25
C HIS A 335 7.40 6.02 -19.87
N TYR A 336 6.41 5.20 -19.51
CA TYR A 336 6.39 4.46 -18.25
C TYR A 336 7.63 3.56 -18.06
N GLN A 337 8.35 3.17 -19.12
CA GLN A 337 9.57 2.36 -19.02
C GLN A 337 10.85 3.17 -18.77
N HIS A 338 10.84 4.49 -19.01
CA HIS A 338 12.03 5.34 -18.94
C HIS A 338 12.26 5.88 -17.53
N THR A 339 12.34 4.99 -16.55
CA THR A 339 12.61 5.37 -15.15
C THR A 339 14.09 5.69 -14.88
N SER A 340 14.95 5.65 -15.90
CA SER A 340 16.40 5.77 -15.75
C SER A 340 16.89 7.20 -15.98
N GLY A 341 17.13 7.91 -14.87
CA GLY A 341 17.96 9.12 -14.81
C GLY A 341 17.21 10.44 -15.01
N PHE A 342 17.55 11.44 -14.20
CA PHE A 342 16.98 12.79 -14.26
C PHE A 342 17.82 13.76 -15.10
N ALA A 343 18.76 13.24 -15.90
CA ALA A 343 19.75 14.05 -16.62
C ALA A 343 19.12 15.06 -17.59
N LEU A 344 17.96 14.71 -18.15
CA LEU A 344 17.22 15.51 -19.13
C LEU A 344 16.39 16.63 -18.49
N PHE A 345 16.15 16.58 -17.18
CA PHE A 345 15.29 17.54 -16.48
C PHE A 345 16.00 18.88 -16.23
N PRO A 346 15.25 20.00 -16.15
CA PRO A 346 15.78 21.29 -15.73
C PRO A 346 16.62 21.19 -14.45
N THR A 347 17.70 21.96 -14.37
CA THR A 347 18.72 21.86 -13.31
C THR A 347 18.14 21.87 -11.90
N GLN A 348 17.12 22.71 -11.65
CA GLN A 348 16.46 22.81 -10.34
C GLN A 348 15.71 21.52 -9.97
N ILE A 349 14.90 21.00 -10.88
CA ILE A 349 14.13 19.76 -10.67
C ILE A 349 15.08 18.57 -10.51
N ARG A 350 16.10 18.49 -11.38
CA ARG A 350 17.12 17.46 -11.31
C ARG A 350 17.85 17.45 -9.97
N ALA A 351 18.24 18.62 -9.46
CA ALA A 351 18.92 18.72 -8.17
C ALA A 351 18.02 18.22 -7.02
N LEU A 352 16.74 18.61 -7.00
CA LEU A 352 15.77 18.14 -6.00
C LEU A 352 15.59 16.61 -6.04
N LEU A 353 15.41 16.03 -7.24
CA LEU A 353 15.21 14.60 -7.40
C LEU A 353 16.46 13.78 -7.04
N GLU A 354 17.64 14.23 -7.42
CA GLU A 354 18.91 13.55 -7.05
C GLU A 354 19.18 13.64 -5.54
N ASP A 355 18.90 14.77 -4.90
CA ASP A 355 19.01 14.90 -3.44
C ASP A 355 18.04 13.96 -2.71
N ARG A 356 16.79 13.90 -3.17
CA ARG A 356 15.78 12.96 -2.64
C ARG A 356 16.21 11.50 -2.84
N LYS A 357 16.65 11.14 -4.04
CA LYS A 357 17.16 9.79 -4.34
C LYS A 357 18.33 9.42 -3.44
N LYS A 358 19.27 10.34 -3.24
CA LYS A 358 20.41 10.15 -2.35
C LYS A 358 19.97 9.93 -0.90
N THR A 359 18.99 10.68 -0.42
CA THR A 359 18.45 10.52 0.95
C THR A 359 17.78 9.16 1.15
N ILE A 360 16.99 8.71 0.16
CA ILE A 360 16.37 7.38 0.17
C ILE A 360 17.44 6.29 0.17
N GLU A 361 18.44 6.40 -0.70
CA GLU A 361 19.54 5.42 -0.82
C GLU A 361 20.37 5.36 0.47
N GLN A 362 20.73 6.50 1.06
CA GLN A 362 21.43 6.54 2.35
C GLN A 362 20.62 5.84 3.44
N SER A 363 19.33 6.15 3.55
CA SER A 363 18.43 5.49 4.51
C SER A 363 18.31 3.98 4.27
N TYR A 364 18.33 3.55 3.01
CA TYR A 364 18.26 2.13 2.64
C TYR A 364 19.55 1.41 3.02
N GLN A 365 20.71 2.01 2.73
CA GLN A 365 22.01 1.48 3.13
C GLN A 365 22.17 1.41 4.65
N GLU A 366 21.69 2.42 5.40
CA GLU A 366 21.66 2.36 6.86
C GLU A 366 20.83 1.18 7.38
N ALA A 367 19.62 1.00 6.86
CA ALA A 367 18.75 -0.11 7.25
C ALA A 367 19.39 -1.47 6.89
N ARG A 368 19.96 -1.58 5.69
CA ARG A 368 20.66 -2.78 5.21
C ARG A 368 21.88 -3.09 6.06
N MET A 369 22.68 -2.09 6.44
CA MET A 369 23.84 -2.26 7.31
C MET A 369 23.45 -2.77 8.70
N ARG A 370 22.38 -2.23 9.28
CA ARG A 370 21.87 -2.74 10.58
C ARG A 370 21.39 -4.18 10.46
N ILE A 371 20.65 -4.51 9.41
CA ILE A 371 20.22 -5.89 9.11
C ILE A 371 21.46 -6.80 8.98
N ARG A 372 22.48 -6.39 8.20
CA ARG A 372 23.74 -7.13 8.07
C ARG A 372 24.45 -7.33 9.41
N ASN A 373 24.44 -6.36 10.30
CA ASN A 373 25.02 -6.50 11.64
C ASN A 373 24.31 -7.60 12.45
N ILE A 374 22.97 -7.64 12.42
CA ILE A 374 22.20 -8.72 13.06
C ILE A 374 22.60 -10.10 12.49
N ARG A 375 22.79 -10.20 11.17
CA ARG A 375 23.28 -11.43 10.53
C ARG A 375 24.70 -11.79 10.91
N TYR A 376 25.60 -10.82 10.94
CA TYR A 376 26.98 -11.02 11.34
C TYR A 376 27.05 -11.55 12.77
N GLU A 377 26.27 -10.97 13.69
CA GLU A 377 26.16 -11.45 15.07
C GLU A 377 25.66 -12.90 15.14
N TRP A 378 24.66 -13.26 14.33
CA TRP A 378 24.16 -14.63 14.23
C TRP A 378 25.19 -15.62 13.66
N GLN A 379 25.82 -15.26 12.54
CA GLN A 379 26.79 -16.11 11.85
C GLN A 379 28.07 -16.32 12.67
N ASN A 380 28.51 -15.32 13.42
CA ASN A 380 29.73 -15.41 14.25
C ASN A 380 29.45 -15.80 15.71
N ALA A 381 28.18 -15.87 16.13
CA ALA A 381 27.82 -16.40 17.43
C ALA A 381 28.25 -17.86 17.57
N ARG A 382 28.86 -18.17 18.71
CA ARG A 382 29.08 -19.55 19.16
C ARG A 382 27.73 -20.27 19.36
N GLN A 383 27.74 -21.60 19.40
CA GLN A 383 26.51 -22.41 19.45
C GLN A 383 25.64 -22.13 20.69
N ASP A 384 26.23 -21.80 21.83
CA ASP A 384 25.56 -21.33 23.03
C ASP A 384 24.85 -19.99 22.79
N LYS A 385 25.56 -18.99 22.25
CA LYS A 385 24.98 -17.68 21.93
C LYS A 385 23.88 -17.77 20.86
N ARG A 386 24.00 -18.66 19.86
CA ARG A 386 22.92 -18.91 18.89
C ARG A 386 21.68 -19.50 19.55
N ARG A 387 21.85 -20.48 20.45
CA ARG A 387 20.75 -21.03 21.25
C ARG A 387 20.10 -19.97 22.15
N ASP A 388 20.88 -19.04 22.67
CA ASP A 388 20.34 -17.90 23.43
C ASP A 388 19.54 -16.95 22.54
N ILE A 389 20.03 -16.62 21.34
CA ILE A 389 19.28 -15.80 20.37
C ILE A 389 17.98 -16.51 19.98
N GLU A 390 18.03 -17.80 19.64
CA GLU A 390 16.86 -18.64 19.35
C GLU A 390 15.84 -18.61 20.48
N ARG A 391 16.31 -18.78 21.72
CA ARG A 391 15.46 -18.74 22.92
C ARG A 391 14.84 -17.37 23.13
N VAL A 392 15.60 -16.29 23.03
CA VAL A 392 15.09 -14.92 23.17
C VAL A 392 14.07 -14.61 22.06
N TRP A 393 14.34 -15.06 20.84
CA TRP A 393 13.43 -14.95 19.70
C TRP A 393 12.13 -15.70 20.01
N ALA A 394 12.23 -16.95 20.46
CA ALA A 394 11.10 -17.79 20.87
C ALA A 394 10.26 -17.17 22.00
N GLU A 395 10.90 -16.63 23.02
CA GLU A 395 10.22 -15.98 24.14
C GLU A 395 9.51 -14.69 23.70
N THR A 396 10.14 -13.90 22.83
CA THR A 396 9.54 -12.68 22.25
C THR A 396 8.33 -13.05 21.40
N LEU A 397 8.46 -14.10 20.59
CA LEU A 397 7.38 -14.68 19.80
C LEU A 397 6.25 -15.25 20.67
N LYS A 398 6.56 -15.86 21.81
CA LYS A 398 5.51 -16.38 22.71
C LYS A 398 4.77 -15.25 23.46
N ARG A 399 5.47 -14.15 23.75
CA ARG A 399 4.91 -13.02 24.53
C ARG A 399 4.01 -12.11 23.68
N ASN A 400 4.46 -11.78 22.47
CA ASN A 400 3.80 -10.74 21.67
C ASN A 400 2.64 -11.27 20.83
N TYR A 401 2.58 -12.59 20.67
CA TYR A 401 1.62 -13.26 19.85
C TYR A 401 0.73 -14.02 20.81
N LEU A 402 -0.58 -13.95 20.62
CA LEU A 402 -1.51 -14.88 21.27
C LEU A 402 -1.23 -16.28 20.71
N TRP A 403 -0.09 -16.84 21.13
CA TRP A 403 0.51 -18.07 20.66
C TRP A 403 -0.25 -19.22 21.29
N ASP A 404 -1.44 -19.45 20.78
CA ASP A 404 -2.31 -20.57 21.17
C ASP A 404 -2.24 -21.72 20.16
N THR A 405 -1.31 -21.64 19.20
CA THR A 405 -0.99 -22.77 18.33
C THR A 405 0.14 -23.56 18.98
N GLU A 406 -0.09 -24.85 19.24
CA GLU A 406 0.91 -25.81 19.76
C GLU A 406 2.16 -25.97 18.85
N GLN A 407 2.30 -25.14 17.81
CA GLN A 407 3.44 -25.13 16.91
C GLN A 407 4.70 -24.63 17.61
N GLN A 408 5.79 -25.39 17.44
CA GLN A 408 7.12 -25.00 17.91
C GLN A 408 7.61 -23.75 17.18
N VAL A 409 8.32 -22.88 17.89
CA VAL A 409 8.93 -21.65 17.36
C VAL A 409 9.78 -21.89 16.11
N VAL A 410 10.40 -23.06 15.99
CA VAL A 410 11.23 -23.45 14.84
C VAL A 410 10.44 -23.48 13.51
N GLY A 411 9.11 -23.63 13.57
CA GLY A 411 8.22 -23.58 12.40
C GLY A 411 7.71 -22.19 12.01
N ASN A 412 8.09 -21.13 12.74
CA ASN A 412 7.61 -19.78 12.48
C ASN A 412 8.25 -19.19 11.21
N GLN A 413 7.47 -18.65 10.26
CA GLN A 413 8.01 -18.14 9.00
C GLN A 413 8.92 -16.93 9.17
N VAL A 414 8.71 -16.03 10.14
CA VAL A 414 9.68 -14.94 10.41
C VAL A 414 11.02 -15.52 10.86
N TRP A 415 11.01 -16.56 11.70
CA TRP A 415 12.23 -17.28 12.05
C TRP A 415 12.86 -17.99 10.84
N ILE A 416 12.06 -18.72 10.06
CA ILE A 416 12.52 -19.41 8.85
C ILE A 416 13.10 -18.42 7.84
N ASN A 417 12.44 -17.28 7.63
CA ASN A 417 12.90 -16.21 6.75
C ASN A 417 14.19 -15.61 7.28
N PHE A 418 14.27 -15.32 8.59
CA PHE A 418 15.49 -14.84 9.23
C PHE A 418 16.65 -15.83 9.04
N VAL A 419 16.46 -17.11 9.36
CA VAL A 419 17.51 -18.14 9.24
C VAL A 419 17.90 -18.39 7.79
N LYS A 420 16.92 -18.51 6.88
CA LYS A 420 17.18 -18.63 5.44
C LYS A 420 18.02 -17.45 4.98
N TRP A 421 17.56 -16.23 5.25
CA TRP A 421 18.25 -15.01 4.87
C TRP A 421 19.64 -14.90 5.52
N ALA A 422 19.78 -15.23 6.79
CA ALA A 422 21.04 -15.20 7.52
C ALA A 422 22.03 -16.24 7.00
N ASN A 423 21.56 -17.35 6.42
CA ASN A 423 22.39 -18.43 5.89
C ASN A 423 22.63 -18.36 4.37
N LEU A 424 21.90 -17.53 3.62
CA LEU A 424 22.23 -17.25 2.22
C LEU A 424 23.67 -16.75 2.15
N ARG A 425 24.46 -17.21 1.17
CA ARG A 425 25.79 -16.63 0.91
C ARG A 425 25.60 -15.23 0.34
N ASP A 426 26.56 -14.33 0.57
CA ASP A 426 26.54 -12.93 0.09
C ASP A 426 26.55 -12.77 -1.44
N GLU A 427 26.33 -13.85 -2.19
CA GLU A 427 26.29 -13.88 -3.65
C GLU A 427 25.14 -13.03 -4.24
N SER A 428 24.20 -12.55 -3.40
CA SER A 428 23.09 -11.66 -3.80
C SER A 428 23.40 -10.16 -3.69
N ASP A 429 24.60 -9.76 -3.28
CA ASP A 429 25.01 -8.35 -3.21
C ASP A 429 25.34 -7.71 -4.59
N GLN A 430 25.12 -8.43 -5.70
CA GLN A 430 25.39 -7.97 -7.08
C GLN A 430 24.16 -7.56 -7.92
N VAL A 431 22.96 -7.38 -7.33
CA VAL A 431 21.75 -6.96 -8.09
C VAL A 431 21.29 -5.56 -7.71
#